data_AF-A0A3S3ZJP9-F1
#
_entry.id   AF-A0A3S3ZJP9-F1
#
_cell.length_a   1.000
_cell.length_b   1.000
_cell.length_c   1.000
_cell.angle_alpha   90.00
_cell.angle_beta   90.00
_cell.angle_gamma   90.00
#
_symmetry.space_group_name_H-M   'P 1'
#
loop_
_entity.id
_entity.type
_entity.pdbx_description
1 polymer ?
#
loop_
_entity_poly.entity_id
_entity_poly.type
_entity_poly.pdbx_seq_one_letter_code
_entity_poly.pdbx_strand_id
1 'polypeptide(L)'
;MRDIPRAASEASFERLRLDPDFDAAVESAADYLGAAFSDPAWSEKKEWTLSCLPGTNKTSEIERLFTLNVGPMQVLYMWRYTENAESDTWLSLYVSASALERRSGNSLEELSERYSSLAFEKSSLPSADDDGAVIHCLLDDESLDQLDELPLQESIRPFVERLVSKGKSRYPQHHNRWFAQHVLDMMKEAA
;
A
#
# COMPACT_ATOMS: atom_id res chain seq x y z
N MET A 1 28.53 12.41 -7.37
CA MET A 1 27.15 12.30 -6.84
C MET A 1 26.57 11.00 -7.36
N ARG A 2 25.97 10.16 -6.51
CA ARG A 2 25.12 9.07 -7.04
C ARG A 2 23.80 9.71 -7.46
N ASP A 3 23.34 9.41 -8.67
CA ASP A 3 22.02 9.85 -9.12
C ASP A 3 20.95 9.32 -8.16
N ILE A 4 20.16 10.23 -7.59
CA ILE A 4 19.02 9.86 -6.76
C ILE A 4 17.96 9.27 -7.71
N PRO A 5 17.46 8.05 -7.48
CA PRO A 5 16.40 7.49 -8.30
C PRO A 5 15.21 8.45 -8.37
N ARG A 6 14.59 8.60 -9.55
CA ARG A 6 13.48 9.55 -9.76
C ARG A 6 12.42 9.46 -8.67
N ALA A 7 12.08 8.24 -8.24
CA ALA A 7 11.07 7.97 -7.23
C ALA A 7 11.44 8.35 -5.78
N ALA A 8 12.73 8.59 -5.52
CA ALA A 8 13.30 8.94 -4.22
C ALA A 8 13.71 10.42 -4.14
N SER A 9 13.25 11.25 -5.08
CA SER A 9 13.61 12.67 -5.18
C SER A 9 12.55 13.58 -4.56
N GLU A 10 12.96 14.73 -4.05
CA GLU A 10 12.04 15.79 -3.60
C GLU A 10 11.08 16.21 -4.73
N ALA A 11 11.59 16.35 -5.96
CA ALA A 11 10.77 16.69 -7.11
C ALA A 11 9.66 15.67 -7.39
N SER A 12 9.89 14.38 -7.12
CA SER A 12 8.81 13.38 -7.22
C SER A 12 7.78 13.49 -6.10
N PHE A 13 8.21 13.87 -4.89
CA PHE A 13 7.30 14.14 -3.79
C PHE A 13 6.46 15.39 -4.06
N GLU A 14 7.07 16.50 -4.50
CA GLU A 14 6.34 17.72 -4.85
C GLU A 14 5.34 17.49 -5.99
N ARG A 15 5.67 16.62 -6.95
CA ARG A 15 4.70 16.22 -7.99
C ARG A 15 3.53 15.42 -7.42
N LEU A 16 3.80 14.46 -6.53
CA LEU A 16 2.76 13.69 -5.85
C LEU A 16 1.90 14.59 -4.95
N ARG A 17 2.50 15.59 -4.31
CA ARG A 17 1.82 16.56 -3.44
C ARG A 17 0.82 17.45 -4.18
N LEU A 18 1.03 17.66 -5.47
CA LEU A 18 0.11 18.40 -6.34
C LEU A 18 -0.94 17.50 -7.00
N ASP A 19 -0.87 16.18 -6.78
CA ASP A 19 -1.84 15.24 -7.32
C ASP A 19 -3.16 15.32 -6.52
N PRO A 20 -4.34 15.27 -7.18
CA PRO A 20 -5.63 15.33 -6.48
C PRO A 20 -5.82 14.25 -5.41
N ASP A 21 -5.18 13.08 -5.58
CA ASP A 21 -5.31 11.95 -4.67
C ASP A 21 -4.19 11.93 -3.60
N PHE A 22 -3.50 13.07 -3.40
CA PHE A 22 -2.39 13.15 -2.46
C PHE A 22 -2.80 12.80 -1.04
N ASP A 23 -3.88 13.38 -0.53
CA ASP A 23 -4.32 13.16 0.85
C ASP A 23 -4.66 11.68 1.08
N ALA A 24 -5.42 11.08 0.16
CA ALA A 24 -5.72 9.65 0.17
C ALA A 24 -4.45 8.78 0.12
N ALA A 25 -3.43 9.19 -0.63
CA ALA A 25 -2.16 8.47 -0.68
C ALA A 25 -1.39 8.52 0.65
N VAL A 26 -1.43 9.66 1.34
CA VAL A 26 -0.81 9.82 2.66
C VAL A 26 -1.57 9.01 3.71
N GLU A 27 -2.91 9.14 3.75
CA GLU A 27 -3.81 8.44 4.67
C GLU A 27 -3.67 6.91 4.52
N SER A 28 -3.79 6.39 3.29
CA SER A 28 -3.64 4.96 3.02
C SER A 28 -2.27 4.41 3.49
N ALA A 29 -1.20 5.19 3.30
CA ALA A 29 0.13 4.79 3.75
C ALA A 29 0.26 4.84 5.27
N ALA A 30 -0.33 5.85 5.92
CA ALA A 30 -0.38 5.99 7.37
C ALA A 30 -1.15 4.85 8.03
N ASP A 31 -2.35 4.54 7.54
CA ASP A 31 -3.23 3.50 8.08
C ASP A 31 -2.59 2.12 7.96
N TYR A 32 -2.02 1.81 6.80
CA TYR A 32 -1.32 0.55 6.61
C TYR A 32 -0.10 0.42 7.54
N LEU A 33 0.68 1.49 7.71
CA LEU A 33 1.83 1.50 8.62
C LEU A 33 1.40 1.37 10.09
N GLY A 34 0.31 2.02 10.49
CA GLY A 34 -0.26 1.94 11.84
C GLY A 34 -0.81 0.55 12.16
N ALA A 35 -1.46 -0.09 11.17
CA ALA A 35 -1.89 -1.48 11.27
C ALA A 35 -0.69 -2.44 11.38
N ALA A 36 0.35 -2.20 10.59
CA ALA A 36 1.51 -3.07 10.42
C ALA A 36 2.51 -3.03 11.58
N PHE A 37 2.83 -1.85 12.10
CA PHE A 37 3.93 -1.65 13.04
C PHE A 37 3.46 -0.97 14.33
N SER A 38 4.13 -1.26 15.45
CA SER A 38 3.90 -0.53 16.71
C SER A 38 4.72 0.77 16.79
N ASP A 39 5.85 0.84 16.08
CA ASP A 39 6.66 2.05 15.90
C ASP A 39 7.15 2.12 14.44
N PRO A 40 6.33 2.68 13.52
CA PRO A 40 6.70 2.82 12.12
C PRO A 40 7.96 3.65 11.88
N ALA A 41 8.23 4.66 12.71
CA ALA A 41 9.40 5.53 12.54
C ALA A 41 10.70 4.77 12.82
N TRP A 42 10.72 3.91 13.84
CA TRP A 42 11.92 3.12 14.16
C TRP A 42 12.26 2.06 13.09
N SER A 43 11.25 1.57 12.37
CA SER A 43 11.38 0.54 11.35
C SER A 43 11.64 1.07 9.93
N GLU A 44 11.59 2.39 9.73
CA GLU A 44 11.85 3.06 8.45
C GLU A 44 13.21 2.65 7.84
N LYS A 45 13.22 2.34 6.53
CA LYS A 45 14.35 1.83 5.74
C LYS A 45 14.94 0.49 6.18
N LYS A 46 14.63 0.00 7.38
CA LYS A 46 15.04 -1.33 7.86
C LYS A 46 14.06 -2.39 7.39
N GLU A 47 12.79 -2.15 7.65
CA GLU A 47 11.70 -3.11 7.43
C GLU A 47 10.79 -2.65 6.31
N TRP A 48 10.59 -1.33 6.15
CA TRP A 48 9.76 -0.77 5.10
C TRP A 48 10.43 0.38 4.34
N THR A 49 9.98 0.57 3.10
CA THR A 49 10.41 1.67 2.23
C THR A 49 9.24 2.19 1.41
N LEU A 50 9.11 3.51 1.30
CA LEU A 50 8.05 4.18 0.56
C LEU A 50 8.62 4.92 -0.65
N SER A 51 7.98 4.86 -1.80
CA SER A 51 8.45 5.47 -3.05
C SER A 51 7.33 6.25 -3.74
N CYS A 52 7.66 7.38 -4.38
CA CYS A 52 6.70 8.22 -5.10
C CYS A 52 6.85 8.07 -6.61
N LEU A 53 5.75 7.99 -7.34
CA LEU A 53 5.73 7.99 -8.81
C LEU A 53 6.80 7.07 -9.44
N PRO A 54 6.90 5.79 -9.02
CA PRO A 54 7.91 4.90 -9.58
C PRO A 54 7.63 4.68 -11.08
N GLY A 55 8.69 4.75 -11.89
CA GLY A 55 8.58 4.52 -13.34
C GLY A 55 8.46 3.04 -13.73
N THR A 56 8.64 2.13 -12.78
CA THR A 56 8.54 0.68 -13.01
C THR A 56 7.11 0.32 -13.42
N ASN A 57 6.96 -0.44 -14.51
CA ASN A 57 5.67 -0.84 -15.07
C ASN A 57 4.74 0.32 -15.46
N LYS A 58 5.26 1.55 -15.59
CA LYS A 58 4.49 2.67 -16.12
C LYS A 58 4.20 2.43 -17.60
N THR A 59 2.93 2.50 -17.98
CA THR A 59 2.49 2.49 -19.38
C THR A 59 1.84 3.83 -19.73
N SER A 60 1.27 3.95 -20.93
CA SER A 60 0.42 5.10 -21.29
C SER A 60 -0.89 5.14 -20.50
N GLU A 61 -1.35 3.99 -20.00
CA GLU A 61 -2.63 3.82 -19.32
C GLU A 61 -2.46 3.64 -17.81
N ILE A 62 -1.31 3.16 -17.34
CA ILE A 62 -1.08 2.82 -15.92
C ILE A 62 0.06 3.65 -15.34
N GLU A 63 -0.21 4.36 -14.25
CA GLU A 63 0.79 5.05 -13.44
C GLU A 63 0.64 4.72 -11.95
N ARG A 64 1.73 4.33 -11.28
CA ARG A 64 1.75 4.23 -9.82
C ARG A 64 1.93 5.62 -9.21
N LEU A 65 1.09 6.00 -8.25
CA LEU A 65 1.24 7.23 -7.47
C LEU A 65 2.24 7.05 -6.34
N PHE A 66 2.15 5.92 -5.63
CA PHE A 66 3.16 5.51 -4.66
C PHE A 66 3.27 4.00 -4.53
N THR A 67 4.28 3.57 -3.79
CA THR A 67 4.46 2.17 -3.41
C THR A 67 5.10 2.08 -2.04
N LEU A 68 4.49 1.32 -1.14
CA LEU A 68 5.07 0.87 0.11
C LEU A 68 5.54 -0.58 -0.03
N ASN A 69 6.81 -0.81 0.30
CA ASN A 69 7.38 -2.15 0.41
C ASN A 69 7.65 -2.48 1.87
N VAL A 70 7.39 -3.73 2.26
CA VAL A 70 7.79 -4.32 3.54
C VAL A 70 8.58 -5.59 3.25
N GLY A 71 9.77 -5.68 3.82
CA GLY A 71 10.72 -6.75 3.50
C GLY A 71 10.87 -6.91 1.97
N PRO A 72 10.78 -8.12 1.42
CA PRO A 72 11.00 -8.35 -0.01
C PRO A 72 9.84 -7.92 -0.93
N MET A 73 8.73 -7.38 -0.40
CA MET A 73 7.46 -7.30 -1.14
C MET A 73 6.86 -5.89 -1.14
N GLN A 74 6.28 -5.49 -2.29
CA GLN A 74 5.33 -4.38 -2.38
C GLN A 74 4.01 -4.82 -1.73
N VAL A 75 3.59 -4.12 -0.69
CA VAL A 75 2.42 -4.51 0.13
C VAL A 75 1.27 -3.54 0.03
N LEU A 76 1.53 -2.30 -0.39
CA LEU A 76 0.52 -1.29 -0.63
C LEU A 76 0.97 -0.42 -1.80
N TYR A 77 0.06 -0.13 -2.71
CA TYR A 77 0.30 0.82 -3.79
C TYR A 77 -1.01 1.44 -4.25
N MET A 78 -0.91 2.71 -4.62
CA MET A 78 -1.97 3.42 -5.31
C MET A 78 -1.57 3.65 -6.76
N TRP A 79 -2.53 3.53 -7.66
CA TRP A 79 -2.29 3.59 -9.09
C TRP A 79 -3.48 4.13 -9.84
N ARG A 80 -3.20 4.79 -10.95
CA ARG A 80 -4.19 5.36 -11.85
C ARG A 80 -4.23 4.55 -13.12
N TYR A 81 -5.44 4.17 -13.53
CA TYR A 81 -5.75 3.67 -14.86
C TYR A 81 -6.38 4.81 -15.66
N THR A 82 -5.86 5.10 -16.84
CA THR A 82 -6.35 6.16 -17.73
C THR A 82 -6.71 5.57 -19.07
N GLU A 83 -7.98 5.65 -19.44
CA GLU A 83 -8.50 5.24 -20.75
C GLU A 83 -9.45 6.32 -21.27
N ASN A 84 -9.36 6.66 -22.57
CA ASN A 84 -10.23 7.65 -23.22
C ASN A 84 -10.32 9.03 -22.51
N ALA A 85 -9.24 9.46 -21.86
CA ALA A 85 -9.13 10.69 -21.05
C ALA A 85 -9.93 10.69 -19.74
N GLU A 86 -10.53 9.58 -19.36
CA GLU A 86 -11.05 9.32 -18.03
C GLU A 86 -9.99 8.60 -17.21
N SER A 87 -10.00 8.77 -15.89
CA SER A 87 -9.00 8.18 -15.01
C SER A 87 -9.62 7.72 -13.70
N ASP A 88 -9.36 6.46 -13.39
CA ASP A 88 -9.76 5.83 -12.14
C ASP A 88 -8.52 5.58 -11.29
N THR A 89 -8.57 6.01 -10.03
CA THR A 89 -7.51 5.76 -9.07
C THR A 89 -7.89 4.58 -8.19
N TRP A 90 -6.99 3.62 -8.07
CA TRP A 90 -7.18 2.38 -7.33
C TRP A 90 -6.14 2.27 -6.21
N LEU A 91 -6.59 1.79 -5.07
CA LEU A 91 -5.74 1.33 -3.98
C LEU A 91 -5.62 -0.20 -4.05
N SER A 92 -4.44 -0.73 -3.75
CA SER A 92 -4.25 -2.16 -3.62
C SER A 92 -3.36 -2.48 -2.44
N LEU A 93 -3.85 -3.33 -1.55
CA LEU A 93 -3.21 -3.66 -0.29
C LEU A 93 -3.19 -5.16 -0.05
N TYR A 94 -2.07 -5.64 0.49
CA TYR A 94 -1.88 -7.05 0.81
C TYR A 94 -2.16 -7.33 2.29
N VAL A 95 -2.81 -8.46 2.54
CA VAL A 95 -3.19 -8.94 3.87
C VAL A 95 -2.97 -10.45 3.99
N SER A 96 -3.03 -10.97 5.21
CA SER A 96 -3.12 -12.42 5.45
C SER A 96 -4.54 -12.89 5.17
N ALA A 97 -4.68 -13.75 4.16
CA ALA A 97 -5.94 -14.38 3.78
C ALA A 97 -6.55 -15.12 4.97
N SER A 98 -5.80 -16.03 5.60
CA SER A 98 -6.34 -16.79 6.74
C SER A 98 -6.67 -15.94 7.96
N ALA A 99 -5.99 -14.80 8.18
CA ALA A 99 -6.35 -13.86 9.23
C ALA A 99 -7.62 -13.08 8.91
N LEU A 100 -7.73 -12.58 7.68
CA LEU A 100 -8.92 -11.91 7.18
C LEU A 100 -10.14 -12.82 7.31
N GLU A 101 -10.08 -14.05 6.77
CA GLU A 101 -11.19 -15.02 6.80
C GLU A 101 -11.58 -15.40 8.23
N ARG A 102 -10.60 -15.65 9.10
CA ARG A 102 -10.86 -16.01 10.50
C ARG A 102 -11.53 -14.88 11.27
N ARG A 103 -11.19 -13.62 10.97
CA ARG A 103 -11.71 -12.45 11.68
C ARG A 103 -13.05 -11.99 11.14
N SER A 104 -13.24 -12.02 9.83
CA SER A 104 -14.52 -11.70 9.19
C SER A 104 -15.55 -12.82 9.37
N GLY A 105 -15.09 -14.07 9.58
CA GLY A 105 -15.94 -15.25 9.57
C GLY A 105 -16.42 -15.65 8.16
N ASN A 106 -15.84 -15.08 7.11
CA ASN A 106 -16.20 -15.28 5.71
C ASN A 106 -14.94 -15.64 4.91
N SER A 107 -15.03 -16.60 4.00
CA SER A 107 -14.01 -16.89 3.00
C SER A 107 -13.79 -15.70 2.06
N LEU A 108 -12.67 -15.68 1.32
CA LEU A 108 -12.43 -14.63 0.30
C LEU A 108 -13.54 -14.57 -0.76
N GLU A 109 -14.15 -15.71 -1.10
CA GLU A 109 -15.26 -15.79 -2.06
C GLU A 109 -16.52 -15.13 -1.47
N GLU A 110 -16.90 -15.48 -0.24
CA GLU A 110 -18.03 -14.86 0.47
C GLU A 110 -17.82 -13.36 0.70
N LEU A 111 -16.57 -12.92 0.95
CA LEU A 111 -16.23 -11.50 1.03
C LEU A 111 -16.42 -10.79 -0.32
N SER A 112 -16.05 -11.43 -1.42
CA SER A 112 -16.26 -10.89 -2.77
C SER A 112 -17.74 -10.77 -3.14
N GLU A 113 -18.58 -11.69 -2.66
CA GLU A 113 -20.04 -11.61 -2.83
C GLU A 113 -20.67 -10.53 -1.95
N ARG A 114 -20.12 -10.32 -0.75
CA ARG A 114 -20.64 -9.35 0.23
C ARG A 114 -20.25 -7.91 -0.10
N TYR A 115 -19.02 -7.70 -0.57
CA TYR A 115 -18.43 -6.40 -0.82
C TYR A 115 -18.26 -6.19 -2.33
N SER A 116 -19.34 -5.78 -3.00
CA SER A 116 -19.39 -5.69 -4.46
C SER A 116 -18.44 -4.66 -5.07
N SER A 117 -17.93 -3.73 -4.26
CA SER A 117 -17.03 -2.66 -4.71
C SER A 117 -15.56 -2.98 -4.42
N LEU A 118 -15.29 -4.13 -3.80
CA LEU A 118 -13.95 -4.63 -3.52
C LEU A 118 -13.69 -5.89 -4.35
N ALA A 119 -12.46 -6.02 -4.85
CA ALA A 119 -12.00 -7.28 -5.44
C ALA A 119 -10.97 -7.94 -4.52
N PHE A 120 -11.14 -9.23 -4.27
CA PHE A 120 -10.24 -10.04 -3.46
C PHE A 120 -9.55 -11.08 -4.34
N GLU A 121 -8.22 -11.12 -4.30
CA GLU A 121 -7.45 -12.11 -5.05
C GLU A 121 -6.43 -12.79 -4.15
N LYS A 122 -6.34 -14.12 -4.24
CA LYS A 122 -5.25 -14.84 -3.60
C LYS A 122 -3.94 -14.53 -4.32
N SER A 123 -2.92 -14.13 -3.56
CA SER A 123 -1.61 -13.82 -4.13
C SER A 123 -0.94 -15.08 -4.67
N SER A 124 -0.38 -14.98 -5.87
CA SER A 124 0.52 -15.99 -6.45
C SER A 124 2.00 -15.69 -6.19
N LEU A 125 2.31 -14.60 -5.47
CA LEU A 125 3.68 -14.16 -5.24
C LEU A 125 4.36 -15.07 -4.20
N PRO A 126 5.54 -15.64 -4.50
CA PRO A 126 6.27 -16.47 -3.53
C PRO A 126 6.60 -15.74 -2.23
N SER A 127 6.77 -14.41 -2.29
CA SER A 127 7.01 -13.58 -1.11
C SER A 127 5.81 -13.49 -0.17
N ALA A 128 4.59 -13.73 -0.67
CA ALA A 128 3.35 -13.69 0.09
C ALA A 128 3.01 -15.04 0.76
N ASP A 129 3.81 -16.09 0.50
CA ASP A 129 3.49 -17.50 0.79
C ASP A 129 2.11 -17.91 0.26
N ASP A 130 1.60 -19.05 0.72
CA ASP A 130 0.25 -19.54 0.38
C ASP A 130 -0.89 -18.82 1.13
N ASP A 131 -0.57 -17.75 1.87
CA ASP A 131 -1.48 -17.02 2.77
C ASP A 131 -1.65 -15.53 2.43
N GLY A 132 -1.02 -15.02 1.37
CA GLY A 132 -1.25 -13.65 0.93
C GLY A 132 -2.55 -13.51 0.16
N ALA A 133 -3.31 -12.45 0.42
CA ALA A 133 -4.37 -11.95 -0.45
C ALA A 133 -4.12 -10.48 -0.76
N VAL A 134 -4.56 -10.02 -1.93
CA VAL A 134 -4.63 -8.61 -2.30
C VAL A 134 -6.09 -8.19 -2.35
N ILE A 135 -6.36 -7.01 -1.81
CA ILE A 135 -7.65 -6.33 -1.93
C ILE A 135 -7.43 -5.17 -2.90
N HIS A 136 -8.27 -5.06 -3.91
CA HIS A 136 -8.33 -3.91 -4.81
C HIS A 136 -9.58 -3.10 -4.48
N CYS A 137 -9.37 -1.79 -4.32
CA CYS A 137 -10.38 -0.82 -3.93
C CYS A 137 -10.31 0.36 -4.91
N LEU A 138 -11.42 0.71 -5.56
CA LEU A 138 -11.51 1.95 -6.30
C LEU A 138 -11.50 3.11 -5.28
N LEU A 139 -10.90 4.25 -5.63
CA LEU A 139 -10.84 5.42 -4.74
C LEU A 139 -12.12 6.25 -4.87
N ASP A 140 -13.22 5.67 -4.39
CA ASP A 140 -14.53 6.29 -4.27
C ASP A 140 -15.13 6.00 -2.88
N ASP A 141 -16.15 6.77 -2.50
CA ASP A 141 -16.75 6.71 -1.16
C ASP A 141 -17.30 5.31 -0.83
N GLU A 142 -17.95 4.64 -1.78
CA GLU A 142 -18.57 3.32 -1.54
C GLU A 142 -17.53 2.24 -1.27
N SER A 143 -16.46 2.22 -2.06
CA SER A 143 -15.39 1.25 -1.94
C SER A 143 -14.58 1.48 -0.66
N LEU A 144 -14.33 2.75 -0.28
CA LEU A 144 -13.64 3.09 0.96
C LEU A 144 -14.47 2.72 2.19
N ASP A 145 -15.78 3.02 2.18
CA ASP A 145 -16.70 2.60 3.26
C ASP A 145 -16.69 1.08 3.45
N GLN A 146 -16.70 0.31 2.35
CA GLN A 146 -16.61 -1.16 2.41
C GLN A 146 -15.24 -1.64 2.91
N LEU A 147 -14.15 -0.96 2.53
CA LEU A 147 -12.79 -1.28 2.96
C LEU A 147 -12.64 -1.11 4.48
N ASP A 148 -13.24 -0.07 5.04
CA ASP A 148 -13.22 0.24 6.48
C ASP A 148 -14.00 -0.77 7.34
N GLU A 149 -14.95 -1.51 6.76
CA GLU A 149 -15.64 -2.60 7.46
C GLU A 149 -14.77 -3.85 7.68
N LEU A 150 -13.67 -3.98 6.94
CA LEU A 150 -12.82 -5.16 7.01
C LEU A 150 -11.90 -5.13 8.25
N PRO A 151 -11.56 -6.29 8.84
CA PRO A 151 -10.60 -6.40 9.93
C PRO A 151 -9.15 -6.25 9.41
N LEU A 152 -8.83 -5.06 8.88
CA LEU A 152 -7.56 -4.78 8.21
C LEU A 152 -6.39 -4.84 9.19
N GLN A 153 -6.52 -4.28 10.39
CA GLN A 153 -5.44 -4.30 11.38
C GLN A 153 -5.02 -5.74 11.74
N GLU A 154 -6.00 -6.62 11.98
CA GLU A 154 -5.77 -8.01 12.37
C GLU A 154 -5.26 -8.87 11.21
N SER A 155 -5.45 -8.44 9.97
CA SER A 155 -5.01 -9.18 8.78
C SER A 155 -3.70 -8.65 8.19
N ILE A 156 -3.41 -7.35 8.31
CA ILE A 156 -2.16 -6.71 7.88
C ILE A 156 -1.00 -7.09 8.81
N ARG A 157 -1.18 -6.99 10.14
CA ARG A 157 -0.10 -7.22 11.11
C ARG A 157 0.58 -8.59 10.97
N PRO A 158 -0.13 -9.73 11.02
CA PRO A 158 0.52 -11.03 10.87
C PRO A 158 1.14 -11.24 9.48
N PHE A 159 0.59 -10.58 8.45
CA PHE A 159 1.18 -10.61 7.11
C PHE A 159 2.54 -9.90 7.08
N VAL A 160 2.61 -8.70 7.65
CA VAL A 160 3.83 -7.89 7.74
C VAL A 160 4.89 -8.54 8.62
N GLU A 161 4.54 -9.09 9.79
CA GLU A 161 5.47 -9.79 10.68
C GLU A 161 6.21 -10.92 9.95
N ARG A 162 5.48 -11.69 9.13
CA ARG A 162 6.09 -12.73 8.28
C ARG A 162 7.00 -12.15 7.21
N LEU A 163 6.60 -11.08 6.53
CA LEU A 163 7.45 -10.45 5.51
C LEU A 163 8.76 -9.91 6.08
N VAL A 164 8.72 -9.28 7.26
CA VAL A 164 9.90 -8.78 7.96
C VAL A 164 10.85 -9.94 8.29
N SER A 165 10.33 -11.10 8.70
CA SER A 165 11.14 -12.29 8.99
C SER A 165 11.90 -12.83 7.77
N LYS A 166 11.43 -12.54 6.55
CA LYS A 166 12.07 -12.97 5.29
C LYS A 166 13.24 -12.08 4.86
N GLY A 167 13.45 -10.96 5.55
CA GLY A 167 14.60 -10.08 5.35
C GLY A 167 14.22 -8.64 5.05
N LYS A 168 15.25 -7.82 4.87
CA LYS A 168 15.13 -6.37 4.67
C LYS A 168 14.55 -6.01 3.30
N SER A 169 14.05 -4.78 3.20
CA SER A 169 13.68 -4.18 1.91
C SER A 169 14.83 -4.25 0.91
N ARG A 170 14.51 -4.71 -0.30
CA ARG A 170 15.44 -4.74 -1.44
C ARG A 170 15.53 -3.40 -2.17
N TYR A 171 14.76 -2.40 -1.72
CA TYR A 171 14.58 -1.13 -2.41
C TYR A 171 14.95 0.12 -1.59
N PRO A 172 15.98 0.10 -0.69
CA PRO A 172 16.31 1.27 0.12
C PRO A 172 16.73 2.50 -0.71
N GLN A 173 17.28 2.29 -1.91
CA GLN A 173 17.62 3.37 -2.83
C GLN A 173 16.41 4.09 -3.42
N HIS A 174 15.23 3.46 -3.43
CA HIS A 174 13.99 4.06 -3.93
C HIS A 174 13.16 4.71 -2.82
N HIS A 175 13.66 4.70 -1.58
CA HIS A 175 12.95 5.30 -0.46
C HIS A 175 12.91 6.83 -0.60
N ASN A 176 11.70 7.39 -0.71
CA ASN A 176 11.43 8.81 -0.70
C ASN A 176 11.26 9.32 0.73
N ARG A 177 12.31 9.95 1.25
CA ARG A 177 12.34 10.45 2.64
C ARG A 177 11.34 11.58 2.89
N TRP A 178 11.02 12.40 1.89
CA TRP A 178 10.11 13.54 2.07
C TRP A 178 8.68 13.06 2.23
N PHE A 179 8.27 12.12 1.38
CA PHE A 179 6.95 11.49 1.51
C PHE A 179 6.83 10.67 2.79
N ALA A 180 7.85 9.87 3.12
CA ALA A 180 7.87 9.10 4.36
C ALA A 180 7.77 10.01 5.61
N GLN A 181 8.50 11.13 5.63
CA GLN A 181 8.43 12.09 6.72
C GLN A 181 7.03 12.69 6.85
N HIS A 182 6.39 13.06 5.74
CA HIS A 182 5.04 13.62 5.74
C HIS A 182 4.01 12.63 6.30
N VAL A 183 4.06 11.36 5.88
CA VAL A 183 3.23 10.28 6.42
C VAL A 183 3.47 10.10 7.92
N LEU A 184 4.73 10.01 8.35
CA LEU A 184 5.06 9.82 9.76
C LEU A 184 4.69 11.01 10.65
N ASP A 185 4.68 12.23 10.12
CA ASP A 185 4.24 13.40 10.88
C ASP A 185 2.72 13.46 11.02
N MET A 186 1.97 13.15 9.96
CA MET A 186 0.51 12.96 10.04
C MET A 186 0.14 11.92 11.11
N MET A 187 0.82 10.77 11.14
CA MET A 187 0.57 9.73 12.15
C MET A 187 0.79 10.20 13.60
N LYS A 188 1.70 11.15 13.83
CA LYS A 188 1.94 11.72 15.17
C LYS A 188 0.88 12.74 15.56
N GLU A 189 0.33 13.47 14.59
CA GLU A 189 -0.72 14.46 14.83
C GLU A 189 -2.07 13.80 15.14
N ALA A 190 -2.28 12.57 14.66
CA ALA A 190 -3.49 11.78 14.91
C ALA A 190 -3.47 10.92 16.19
N ALA A 191 -2.31 10.81 16.88
CA ALA A 191 -2.12 9.96 18.07
C ALA A 191 -2.29 10.72 19.39
#